data_AF-A0A3B0XWT6-F1
#
_entry.id   AF-A0A3B0XWT6-F1
#
_cell.length_a   1.000
_cell.length_b   1.000
_cell.length_c   1.000
_cell.angle_alpha   90.00
_cell.angle_beta   90.00
_cell.angle_gamma   90.00
#
_symmetry.space_group_name_H-M   'P 1'
#
loop_
_entity.id
_entity.type
_entity.pdbx_description
1 polymer ?
#
loop_
_entity_poly.entity_id
_entity_poly.type
_entity_poly.pdbx_seq_one_letter_code
_entity_poly.pdbx_strand_id
1 'polypeptide(L)'
;MSKNACAPFGEDVYAKYKKWCDEYFYLKHRNEPRGIGGLFFDDLNEWGFEKSFAFMQSVGNHYIKAYRPIVQKRKDIEYGERERDFQLYRRGRYVEFNLVYDRGTLFGLQSGGRTESILMSMPPNVRWRYNWQPEPGSPEAELYEKYLKPQDWI
;
A
#
# COMPACT_ATOMS: atom_id res chain seq x y z
N MET A 1 -6.96 3.89 13.22
CA MET A 1 -6.48 5.20 12.70
C MET A 1 -7.21 5.62 11.42
N SER A 2 -7.22 4.82 10.35
CA SER A 2 -7.96 5.17 9.12
C SER A 2 -9.47 5.34 9.35
N LYS A 3 -10.11 4.48 10.14
CA LYS A 3 -11.52 4.64 10.54
C LYS A 3 -11.79 6.00 11.20
N ASN A 4 -10.88 6.47 12.06
CA ASN A 4 -11.00 7.76 12.74
C ASN A 4 -10.88 8.94 11.76
N ALA A 5 -10.06 8.81 10.71
CA ALA A 5 -9.95 9.83 9.67
C ALA A 5 -11.27 9.99 8.88
N CYS A 6 -12.03 8.90 8.74
CA CYS A 6 -13.31 8.84 8.03
C CYS A 6 -14.53 9.18 8.90
N ALA A 7 -14.47 8.94 10.22
CA ALA A 7 -15.62 9.04 11.11
C ALA A 7 -16.43 10.36 11.00
N PRO A 8 -15.81 11.56 10.87
CA PRO A 8 -16.56 12.81 10.73
C PRO A 8 -17.32 12.97 9.40
N PHE A 9 -17.07 12.10 8.42
CA PHE A 9 -17.55 12.26 7.04
C PHE A 9 -18.68 11.30 6.68
N GLY A 10 -18.98 10.32 7.53
CA GLY A 10 -20.06 9.35 7.40
C GLY A 10 -19.65 7.95 7.87
N GLU A 11 -20.64 7.15 8.27
CA GLU A 11 -20.40 5.81 8.83
C GLU A 11 -19.82 4.84 7.79
N ASP A 12 -20.29 4.92 6.54
CA ASP A 12 -19.87 4.03 5.45
C ASP A 12 -18.57 4.45 4.75
N VAL A 13 -18.05 5.64 5.06
CA VAL A 13 -16.90 6.23 4.36
C VAL A 13 -15.65 5.34 4.50
N TYR A 14 -15.41 4.81 5.69
CA TYR A 14 -14.30 3.90 5.93
C TYR A 14 -14.47 2.61 5.12
N ALA A 15 -15.64 1.98 5.18
CA ALA A 15 -15.91 0.73 4.49
C ALA A 15 -15.74 0.87 2.96
N LYS A 16 -16.29 1.95 2.38
CA LYS A 16 -16.17 2.27 0.94
C LYS A 16 -14.70 2.38 0.51
N TYR A 17 -13.92 3.24 1.18
CA TYR A 17 -12.55 3.53 0.74
C TYR A 17 -11.51 2.49 1.19
N LYS A 18 -11.81 1.70 2.22
CA LYS A 18 -11.04 0.51 2.55
C LYS A 18 -11.21 -0.55 1.46
N LYS A 19 -12.45 -0.86 1.09
CA LYS A 19 -12.75 -1.83 0.02
C LYS A 19 -12.07 -1.41 -1.30
N TRP A 20 -12.18 -0.13 -1.66
CA TRP A 20 -11.53 0.37 -2.87
C TRP A 20 -9.99 0.26 -2.79
N CYS A 21 -9.38 0.46 -1.62
CA CYS A 21 -7.95 0.25 -1.43
C CYS A 21 -7.53 -1.20 -1.70
N ASP A 22 -8.30 -2.16 -1.17
CA ASP A 22 -8.04 -3.59 -1.39
C ASP A 22 -8.17 -3.99 -2.86
N GLU A 23 -9.15 -3.41 -3.58
CA GLU A 23 -9.39 -3.68 -5.00
C GLU A 23 -8.36 -3.00 -5.92
N TYR A 24 -7.94 -1.77 -5.61
CA TYR A 24 -6.99 -1.02 -6.42
C TYR A 24 -5.56 -1.57 -6.28
N PHE A 25 -5.11 -1.83 -5.06
CA PHE A 25 -3.75 -2.29 -4.79
C PHE A 25 -3.61 -3.81 -4.89
N TYR A 26 -4.02 -4.38 -6.04
CA TYR A 26 -4.02 -5.82 -6.30
C TYR A 26 -3.20 -6.21 -7.53
N LEU A 27 -2.28 -7.17 -7.38
CA LEU A 27 -1.49 -7.72 -8.48
C LEU A 27 -2.23 -8.89 -9.12
N LYS A 28 -2.99 -8.62 -10.18
CA LYS A 28 -3.82 -9.64 -10.87
C LYS A 28 -3.01 -10.86 -11.32
N HIS A 29 -1.81 -10.67 -11.86
CA HIS A 29 -0.96 -11.76 -12.34
C HIS A 29 -0.30 -12.60 -11.22
N ARG A 30 -0.35 -12.15 -9.96
CA ARG A 30 0.13 -12.88 -8.79
C ARG A 30 -1.01 -13.40 -7.91
N ASN A 31 -2.25 -12.98 -8.19
CA ASN A 31 -3.40 -13.20 -7.32
C ASN A 31 -3.12 -12.76 -5.86
N GLU A 32 -2.55 -11.57 -5.70
CA GLU A 32 -1.99 -11.11 -4.42
C GLU A 32 -2.21 -9.60 -4.23
N PRO A 33 -2.66 -9.12 -3.05
CA PRO A 33 -2.66 -7.70 -2.75
C PRO A 33 -1.24 -7.18 -2.53
N ARG A 34 -1.01 -5.90 -2.82
CA ARG A 34 0.30 -5.25 -2.64
C ARG A 34 0.71 -5.14 -1.17
N GLY A 35 -0.27 -5.09 -0.27
CA GLY A 35 -0.07 -4.92 1.17
C GLY A 35 -1.38 -5.11 1.94
N ILE A 36 -1.41 -4.65 3.19
CA ILE A 36 -2.55 -4.85 4.11
C ILE A 36 -3.69 -3.82 3.95
N GLY A 37 -3.68 -3.03 2.88
CA GLY A 37 -4.71 -2.03 2.58
C GLY A 37 -4.50 -0.68 3.27
N GLY A 38 -5.60 0.05 3.47
CA GLY A 38 -5.60 1.43 3.95
C GLY A 38 -6.85 2.17 3.48
N LEU A 39 -6.67 3.36 2.91
CA LEU A 39 -7.73 4.11 2.23
C LEU A 39 -7.26 4.43 0.82
N PHE A 40 -8.16 4.27 -0.15
CA PHE A 40 -7.98 4.75 -1.51
C PHE A 40 -9.29 5.38 -1.99
N PHE A 41 -9.18 6.52 -2.64
CA PHE A 41 -10.31 7.25 -3.20
C PHE A 41 -9.82 8.07 -4.39
N ASP A 42 -10.71 8.21 -5.35
CA ASP A 42 -10.58 9.03 -6.55
C ASP A 42 -11.96 9.64 -6.85
N ASP A 43 -12.03 10.64 -7.71
CA ASP A 43 -13.29 11.28 -8.14
C ASP A 43 -14.21 11.76 -6.98
N LEU A 44 -13.63 12.18 -5.84
CA LEU A 44 -14.39 12.61 -4.65
C LEU A 44 -14.95 14.03 -4.80
N ASN A 45 -16.07 14.16 -5.50
CA ASN A 45 -16.74 15.44 -5.78
C ASN A 45 -18.19 15.54 -5.29
N GLU A 46 -18.82 14.42 -4.90
CA GLU A 46 -20.23 14.35 -4.48
C GLU A 46 -20.56 15.18 -3.23
N TRP A 47 -19.56 15.53 -2.43
CA TRP A 47 -19.74 16.21 -1.14
C TRP A 47 -19.64 17.74 -1.21
N GLY A 48 -19.33 18.29 -2.39
CA GLY A 48 -18.91 19.68 -2.53
C GLY A 48 -17.45 19.89 -2.10
N PHE A 49 -16.88 21.01 -2.54
CA PHE A 49 -15.45 21.27 -2.43
C PHE A 49 -14.95 21.25 -0.98
N GLU A 50 -15.63 21.95 -0.08
CA GLU A 50 -15.22 22.20 1.30
C GLU A 50 -15.16 20.89 2.10
N LYS A 51 -16.16 20.03 1.92
CA LYS A 51 -16.23 18.74 2.61
C LYS A 51 -15.23 17.75 2.01
N SER A 52 -15.08 17.69 0.70
CA SER A 52 -14.04 16.87 0.04
C SER A 52 -12.63 17.29 0.44
N PHE A 53 -12.36 18.60 0.49
CA PHE A 53 -11.08 19.15 0.91
C PHE A 53 -10.80 18.88 2.39
N ALA A 54 -11.79 19.05 3.26
CA ALA A 54 -11.69 18.68 4.68
C ALA A 54 -11.38 17.18 4.86
N PHE A 55 -11.97 16.30 4.03
CA PHE A 55 -11.67 14.88 4.06
C PHE A 55 -10.23 14.58 3.63
N MET A 56 -9.76 15.16 2.53
CA MET A 56 -8.38 15.01 2.08
C MET A 56 -7.38 15.48 3.15
N GLN A 57 -7.64 16.62 3.79
CA GLN A 57 -6.83 17.10 4.92
C GLN A 57 -6.86 16.12 6.10
N SER A 58 -8.04 15.60 6.45
CA SER A 58 -8.16 14.58 7.52
C SER A 58 -7.30 13.35 7.21
N VAL A 59 -7.38 12.80 6.00
CA VAL A 59 -6.59 11.63 5.59
C VAL A 59 -5.09 11.93 5.67
N GLY A 60 -4.63 13.05 5.10
CA GLY A 60 -3.22 13.44 5.14
C GLY A 60 -2.69 13.63 6.57
N ASN A 61 -3.45 14.31 7.42
CA ASN A 61 -3.09 14.54 8.82
C ASN A 61 -3.05 13.25 9.65
N HIS A 62 -3.87 12.26 9.31
CA HIS A 62 -3.90 10.97 10.00
C HIS A 62 -2.83 10.00 9.50
N TYR A 63 -2.33 10.14 8.27
CA TYR A 63 -1.28 9.26 7.73
C TYR A 63 -0.04 9.22 8.64
N ILE A 64 0.51 10.37 8.99
CA ILE A 64 1.72 10.42 9.84
C ILE A 64 1.45 9.90 11.25
N LYS A 65 0.25 10.14 11.79
CA LYS A 65 -0.18 9.62 13.10
C LYS A 65 -0.31 8.10 13.09
N ALA A 66 -0.67 7.51 11.95
CA ALA A 66 -0.77 6.07 11.78
C ALA A 66 0.60 5.40 11.57
N TYR A 67 1.44 5.97 10.71
CA TYR A 67 2.67 5.30 10.27
C TYR A 67 3.88 5.57 11.18
N ARG A 68 4.02 6.78 11.74
CA ARG A 68 5.15 7.14 12.61
C ARG A 68 5.32 6.20 13.82
N PRO A 69 4.25 5.82 14.56
CA PRO A 69 4.40 4.89 15.69
C PRO A 69 4.90 3.50 15.27
N ILE A 70 4.55 3.04 14.05
CA ILE A 70 5.02 1.76 13.51
C ILE A 70 6.53 1.84 13.27
N VAL A 71 6.99 2.91 12.60
CA VAL A 71 8.43 3.13 12.38
C VAL A 71 9.17 3.21 13.71
N GLN A 72 8.67 4.01 14.66
CA GLN A 72 9.31 4.16 15.98
C GLN A 72 9.41 2.83 16.73
N LYS A 73 8.40 1.97 16.65
CA LYS A 73 8.39 0.65 17.30
C LYS A 73 9.33 -0.36 16.64
N ARG A 74 9.59 -0.22 15.33
CA ARG A 74 10.22 -1.27 14.52
C ARG A 74 11.63 -0.92 14.03
N LYS A 75 12.04 0.34 14.05
CA LYS A 75 13.31 0.81 13.47
C LYS A 75 14.57 0.21 14.09
N ASP A 76 14.51 -0.18 15.38
CA ASP A 76 15.66 -0.70 16.14
C ASP A 76 15.62 -2.24 16.27
N ILE A 77 14.69 -2.91 15.58
CA ILE A 77 14.61 -4.37 15.58
C ILE A 77 15.76 -4.91 14.72
N GLU A 78 16.57 -5.79 15.32
CA GLU A 78 17.63 -6.49 14.61
C GLU A 78 17.05 -7.40 13.52
N TYR A 79 17.74 -7.45 12.38
CA TYR A 79 17.41 -8.31 11.25
C TYR A 79 18.69 -8.85 10.61
N GLY A 80 18.63 -10.06 10.07
CA GLY A 80 19.75 -10.71 9.40
C GLY A 80 19.63 -10.69 7.87
N GLU A 81 20.50 -11.48 7.23
CA GLU A 81 20.51 -11.62 5.78
C GLU A 81 19.24 -12.27 5.23
N ARG A 82 18.64 -13.20 5.99
CA ARG A 82 17.40 -13.89 5.61
C ARG A 82 16.24 -12.90 5.46
N GLU A 83 16.02 -12.07 6.47
CA GLU A 83 14.97 -11.04 6.45
C GLU A 83 15.25 -9.99 5.37
N ARG A 84 16.53 -9.62 5.18
CA ARG A 84 16.93 -8.68 4.13
C ARG A 84 16.69 -9.26 2.73
N ASP A 85 17.03 -10.52 2.49
CA ASP A 85 16.79 -11.18 1.20
C ASP A 85 15.29 -11.23 0.90
N PHE A 86 14.47 -11.62 1.89
CA PHE A 86 13.03 -11.62 1.74
C PHE A 86 12.47 -10.21 1.48
N GLN A 87 12.99 -9.18 2.15
CA GLN A 87 12.59 -7.80 1.89
C GLN A 87 12.89 -7.37 0.45
N LEU A 88 14.07 -7.72 -0.10
CA LEU A 88 14.44 -7.42 -1.48
C LEU A 88 13.57 -8.17 -2.49
N TYR A 89 13.23 -9.42 -2.17
CA TYR A 89 12.27 -10.21 -2.96
C TYR A 89 10.87 -9.57 -2.96
N ARG A 90 10.36 -9.18 -1.78
CA ARG A 90 9.05 -8.51 -1.65
C ARG A 90 9.00 -7.15 -2.33
N ARG A 91 10.11 -6.41 -2.34
CA ARG A 91 10.26 -5.19 -3.15
C ARG A 91 10.08 -5.44 -4.64
N GLY A 92 10.33 -6.65 -5.13
CA GLY A 92 10.04 -7.07 -6.51
C GLY A 92 8.55 -6.96 -6.84
N ARG A 93 7.68 -7.38 -5.92
CA ARG A 93 6.22 -7.20 -6.08
C ARG A 93 5.81 -5.73 -6.08
N TYR A 94 6.48 -4.89 -5.29
CA TYR A 94 6.22 -3.46 -5.27
C TYR A 94 6.54 -2.81 -6.63
N VAL A 95 7.67 -3.19 -7.24
CA VAL A 95 8.05 -2.79 -8.59
C VAL A 95 7.06 -3.31 -9.63
N GLU A 96 6.70 -4.60 -9.57
CA GLU A 96 5.70 -5.22 -10.45
C GLU A 96 4.38 -4.42 -10.42
N PHE A 97 3.87 -4.05 -9.25
CA PHE A 97 2.64 -3.27 -9.15
C PHE A 97 2.78 -1.88 -9.80
N ASN A 98 3.81 -1.12 -9.42
CA ASN A 98 3.93 0.27 -9.87
C ASN A 98 4.17 0.36 -11.38
N LEU A 99 4.91 -0.58 -11.98
CA LEU A 99 5.22 -0.55 -13.41
C LEU A 99 4.16 -1.20 -14.29
N VAL A 100 3.28 -2.06 -13.74
CA VAL A 100 2.29 -2.82 -14.54
C VAL A 100 0.85 -2.35 -14.30
N TYR A 101 0.51 -1.87 -13.09
CA TYR A 101 -0.88 -1.60 -12.71
C TYR A 101 -1.15 -0.19 -12.23
N ASP A 102 -0.16 0.50 -11.66
CA ASP A 102 -0.40 1.83 -11.12
C ASP A 102 -0.69 2.84 -12.24
N ARG A 103 -1.94 3.30 -12.29
CA ARG A 103 -2.42 4.21 -13.35
C ARG A 103 -1.63 5.51 -13.39
N GLY A 104 -1.26 6.05 -12.22
CA GLY A 104 -0.49 7.28 -12.11
C GLY A 104 0.92 7.15 -12.70
N THR A 105 1.62 6.06 -12.39
CA THR A 105 2.95 5.76 -12.93
C THR A 105 2.91 5.56 -14.45
N LEU A 106 1.99 4.73 -14.95
CA LEU A 106 1.85 4.46 -16.39
C LEU A 106 1.54 5.74 -17.18
N PHE A 107 0.53 6.49 -16.74
CA PHE A 107 0.14 7.73 -17.39
C PHE A 107 1.27 8.77 -17.36
N GLY A 108 1.94 8.94 -16.21
CA GLY A 108 3.02 9.90 -16.08
C GLY A 108 4.19 9.62 -17.01
N LEU A 109 4.58 8.35 -17.17
CA LEU A 109 5.65 7.96 -18.09
C LEU A 109 5.25 8.12 -19.56
N GLN A 110 4.01 7.78 -19.90
CA GLN A 110 3.50 7.86 -21.28
C GLN A 110 3.20 9.28 -21.74
N SER A 111 2.85 10.18 -20.82
CA SER A 111 2.52 11.58 -21.12
C SER A 111 3.71 12.54 -21.08
N GLY A 112 4.94 12.04 -20.89
CA GLY A 112 6.15 12.87 -20.83
C GLY A 112 6.34 13.62 -19.51
N GLY A 113 5.76 13.10 -18.42
CA GLY A 113 5.97 13.64 -17.08
C GLY A 113 7.42 13.51 -16.59
N ARG A 114 7.74 14.14 -15.44
CA ARG A 114 9.10 14.13 -14.88
C ARG A 114 9.47 12.74 -14.33
N THR A 115 10.21 11.97 -15.11
CA THR A 115 10.60 10.57 -14.82
C THR A 115 11.15 10.37 -13.41
N GLU A 116 12.12 11.19 -12.97
CA GLU A 116 12.73 11.08 -11.64
C GLU A 116 11.75 11.30 -10.49
N SER A 117 10.70 12.12 -10.69
CA SER A 117 9.63 12.28 -9.70
C SER A 117 8.69 11.08 -9.70
N ILE A 118 8.36 10.53 -10.88
CA ILE A 118 7.44 9.41 -11.01
C ILE A 118 8.05 8.14 -10.42
N LEU A 119 9.31 7.86 -10.76
CA LEU A 119 10.03 6.66 -10.33
C LEU A 119 10.64 6.77 -8.93
N MET A 120 10.43 7.87 -8.21
CA MET A 120 10.85 7.99 -6.79
C MET A 120 10.22 6.92 -5.90
N SER A 121 9.11 6.32 -6.36
CA SER A 121 8.44 5.20 -5.68
C SER A 121 9.22 3.89 -5.75
N MET A 122 10.22 3.77 -6.62
CA MET A 122 10.99 2.54 -6.79
C MET A 122 11.90 2.29 -5.58
N PRO A 123 12.01 1.04 -5.10
CA PRO A 123 12.94 0.70 -4.04
C PRO A 123 14.39 0.80 -4.55
N PRO A 124 15.35 1.10 -3.65
CA PRO A 124 16.76 1.26 -4.05
C PRO A 124 17.42 -0.05 -4.48
N ASN A 125 16.90 -1.19 -4.02
CA ASN A 125 17.40 -2.52 -4.36
C ASN A 125 16.22 -3.49 -4.40
N VAL A 126 16.27 -4.44 -5.32
CA VAL A 126 15.22 -5.43 -5.57
C VAL A 126 15.85 -6.74 -6.06
N ARG A 127 15.20 -7.87 -5.79
CA ARG A 127 15.64 -9.19 -6.25
C ARG A 127 14.45 -9.95 -6.83
N TRP A 128 14.66 -10.61 -7.97
CA TRP A 128 13.73 -11.59 -8.52
C TRP A 128 14.34 -12.99 -8.43
N ARG A 129 13.52 -13.97 -8.07
CA ARG A 129 13.90 -15.38 -7.94
C ARG A 129 12.88 -16.22 -8.69
N TYR A 130 13.36 -17.12 -9.55
CA TYR A 130 12.50 -18.03 -10.27
C TYR A 130 11.75 -18.95 -9.31
N ASN A 131 10.42 -19.00 -9.48
CA ASN A 131 9.50 -19.86 -8.71
C ASN A 131 9.74 -19.92 -7.19
N TRP A 132 10.16 -18.80 -6.58
CA TRP A 132 10.38 -18.75 -5.15
C TRP A 132 9.06 -18.85 -4.39
N GLN A 133 9.06 -19.65 -3.33
CA GLN A 133 7.97 -19.82 -2.38
C GLN A 133 8.54 -19.72 -0.95
N PRO A 134 7.80 -19.16 0.01
CA PRO A 134 8.23 -19.16 1.40
C PRO A 134 8.25 -20.59 1.96
N GLU A 135 9.14 -20.83 2.93
CA GLU A 135 9.14 -22.11 3.66
C GLU A 135 7.85 -22.22 4.51
N PRO A 136 7.13 -23.36 4.47
CA PRO A 136 5.92 -23.52 5.27
C PRO A 136 6.16 -23.28 6.77
N GLY A 137 5.27 -22.55 7.42
CA GLY A 137 5.38 -22.21 8.85
C GLY A 137 6.39 -21.09 9.18
N SER A 138 7.06 -20.52 8.17
CA SER A 138 7.95 -19.36 8.38
C SER A 138 7.16 -18.05 8.54
N PRO A 139 7.77 -17.00 9.14
CA PRO A 139 7.20 -15.64 9.13
C PRO A 139 6.94 -15.11 7.71
N GLU A 140 7.76 -15.52 6.75
CA GLU A 140 7.58 -15.21 5.33
C GLU A 140 6.30 -15.84 4.77
N ALA A 141 5.97 -17.08 5.15
CA ALA A 141 4.71 -17.72 4.77
C ALA A 141 3.50 -17.05 5.43
N GLU A 142 3.62 -16.65 6.71
CA GLU A 142 2.55 -15.94 7.43
C GLU A 142 2.14 -14.65 6.70
N LEU A 143 3.10 -13.94 6.07
CA LEU A 143 2.80 -12.77 5.23
C LEU A 143 1.73 -13.09 4.18
N TYR A 144 1.88 -14.20 3.45
CA TYR A 144 0.97 -14.59 2.37
C TYR A 144 -0.31 -15.24 2.87
N GLU A 145 -0.18 -16.11 3.87
CA GLU A 145 -1.30 -16.91 4.37
C GLU A 145 -2.31 -16.05 5.14
N LYS A 146 -1.82 -15.03 5.83
CA LYS A 146 -2.62 -14.17 6.69
C LYS A 146 -2.69 -12.76 6.11
N TYR A 147 -1.58 -12.03 6.07
CA TYR A 147 -1.64 -10.57 5.90
C TYR A 147 -1.95 -10.10 4.49
N LEU A 148 -1.51 -10.81 3.45
CA LEU A 148 -1.76 -10.47 2.05
C LEU A 148 -3.06 -11.12 1.54
N LYS A 149 -4.14 -10.89 2.27
CA LYS A 149 -5.52 -11.22 1.89
C LYS A 149 -6.43 -10.08 2.33
N PRO A 150 -7.55 -9.81 1.64
CA PRO A 150 -8.56 -8.89 2.16
C PRO A 150 -9.04 -9.36 3.54
N GLN A 151 -8.81 -8.55 4.57
CA GLN A 151 -9.22 -8.84 5.95
C GLN A 151 -10.04 -7.70 6.53
N ASP A 152 -10.92 -8.01 7.47
CA ASP A 152 -11.50 -7.01 8.36
C ASP A 152 -10.58 -6.82 9.57
N TRP A 153 -9.81 -5.72 9.56
CA TRP A 153 -8.75 -5.46 10.55
C TRP A 153 -9.25 -4.79 11.83
N ILE A 154 -10.51 -4.34 11.88
CA ILE A 154 -11.07 -3.49 12.95
C ILE A 154 -12.23 -4.20 13.64
#